data_AF-A0A1W1W1Y6-F1
#
_entry.id   AF-A0A1W1W1Y6-F1
#
_cell.length_a   1.000
_cell.length_b   1.000
_cell.length_c   1.000
_cell.angle_alpha   90.00
_cell.angle_beta   90.00
_cell.angle_gamma   90.00
#
_symmetry.space_group_name_H-M   'P 1'
#
loop_
_entity.id
_entity.type
_entity.pdbx_description
1 polymer ?
#
loop_
_entity_poly.entity_id
_entity_poly.type
_entity_poly.pdbx_seq_one_letter_code
_entity_poly.pdbx_strand_id
1 'polypeptide(L)' 'MKQRKRGLIPDELTEAMHGEFTVDEETERRHRVATARSSVALGLLTPDEAAEAYGIPLEEITASGPDPGK' A
#
# COMPACT_ATOMS: atom_id res chain seq x y z
N MET A 1 -52.51 -3.06 -7.57
CA MET A 1 -51.39 -2.20 -8.00
C MET A 1 -50.09 -2.89 -7.62
N LYS A 2 -49.36 -3.50 -8.58
CA LYS A 2 -48.10 -4.21 -8.31
C LYS A 2 -46.94 -3.20 -8.39
N GLN A 3 -46.45 -2.76 -7.25
CA GLN A 3 -45.18 -2.01 -7.15
C GLN A 3 -44.05 -2.96 -7.55
N ARG A 4 -43.54 -2.80 -8.78
CA ARG A 4 -42.31 -3.46 -9.22
C ARG A 4 -41.16 -2.78 -8.49
N LYS A 5 -40.50 -3.52 -7.58
CA LYS A 5 -39.21 -3.15 -7.01
C LYS A 5 -38.25 -2.90 -8.18
N ARG A 6 -37.89 -1.64 -8.43
CA ARG A 6 -36.75 -1.29 -9.28
C ARG A 6 -35.52 -1.77 -8.52
N GLY A 7 -35.06 -2.97 -8.83
CA GLY A 7 -33.69 -3.35 -8.52
C GLY A 7 -32.78 -2.35 -9.23
N LEU A 8 -31.83 -1.80 -8.50
CA LEU A 8 -30.75 -1.00 -9.08
C LEU A 8 -30.13 -1.81 -10.22
N ILE A 9 -29.95 -1.19 -11.38
CA ILE A 9 -29.42 -1.85 -12.56
C ILE A 9 -27.98 -2.29 -12.21
N PRO A 10 -27.59 -3.55 -12.41
CA PRO A 10 -26.31 -4.09 -11.96
C PRO A 10 -25.08 -3.25 -12.36
N ASP A 11 -25.17 -2.58 -13.50
CA ASP A 11 -24.07 -1.78 -14.05
C ASP A 11 -23.66 -0.61 -13.14
N GLU A 12 -24.62 0.07 -12.49
CA GLU A 12 -24.33 1.19 -11.58
C GLU A 12 -23.67 0.73 -10.27
N LEU A 13 -23.91 -0.51 -9.83
CA LEU A 13 -23.29 -1.08 -8.64
C LEU A 13 -21.83 -1.47 -8.90
N THR A 14 -21.52 -1.88 -10.12
CA THR A 14 -20.18 -2.32 -10.52
C THR A 14 -19.23 -1.13 -10.60
N GLU A 15 -19.66 -0.02 -11.20
CA GLU A 15 -18.85 1.20 -11.35
C GLU A 15 -18.54 1.87 -9.99
N ALA A 16 -19.48 1.84 -9.05
CA ALA A 16 -19.27 2.34 -7.68
C ALA A 16 -18.24 1.53 -6.86
N MET A 17 -18.01 0.26 -7.22
CA MET A 17 -16.96 -0.58 -6.62
C MET A 17 -15.58 -0.39 -7.28
N HIS A 18 -15.52 0.29 -8.43
CA HIS A 18 -14.29 0.61 -9.16
C HIS A 18 -13.73 2.00 -8.82
N GLY A 19 -14.07 2.55 -7.65
CA GLY A 19 -13.41 3.76 -7.16
C GLY A 19 -11.91 3.50 -7.03
N GLU A 20 -11.11 4.09 -7.91
CA GLU A 20 -9.65 4.07 -7.81
C GLU A 20 -9.26 4.64 -6.45
N PHE A 21 -8.75 3.77 -5.58
CA PHE A 21 -8.15 4.18 -4.32
C PHE A 21 -6.81 4.85 -4.64
N THR A 22 -6.83 6.16 -4.89
CA THR A 22 -5.61 6.94 -5.06
C THR A 22 -4.93 7.04 -3.70
N VAL A 23 -3.87 6.26 -3.52
CA VAL A 23 -2.98 6.36 -2.37
C VAL A 23 -2.19 7.67 -2.50
N ASP A 24 -2.12 8.45 -1.44
CA ASP A 24 -1.28 9.64 -1.44
C ASP A 24 0.22 9.27 -1.46
N GLU A 25 1.05 10.17 -1.99
CA GLU A 25 2.49 9.94 -2.17
C GLU A 25 3.22 9.63 -0.86
N GLU A 26 2.75 10.16 0.28
CA GLU A 26 3.34 9.89 1.59
C GLU A 26 2.99 8.48 2.08
N THR A 27 1.77 8.02 1.85
CA THR A 27 1.37 6.63 2.12
C THR A 27 2.16 5.65 1.24
N GLU A 28 2.37 5.97 -0.04
CA GLU A 28 3.20 5.16 -0.93
C GLU A 28 4.67 5.15 -0.49
N ARG A 29 5.21 6.31 -0.06
CA ARG A 29 6.57 6.40 0.51
C ARG A 29 6.71 5.53 1.75
N ARG A 30 5.77 5.62 2.70
CA ARG A 30 5.77 4.78 3.92
C ARG A 30 5.71 3.30 3.59
N HIS A 31 4.91 2.92 2.61
CA HIS A 31 4.87 1.54 2.14
C HIS A 31 6.24 1.08 1.62
N ARG A 32 6.90 1.86 0.77
CA ARG A 32 8.23 1.51 0.25
C ARG A 32 9.27 1.34 1.35
N VAL A 33 9.29 2.25 2.33
CA VAL A 33 10.18 2.15 3.51
C VAL A 33 9.90 0.86 4.30
N ALA A 34 8.63 0.56 4.57
CA ALA A 34 8.25 -0.64 5.30
C ALA A 34 8.67 -1.93 4.57
N THR A 35 8.43 -2.00 3.25
CA THR A 35 8.82 -3.14 2.42
C THR A 35 10.34 -3.31 2.38
N ALA A 36 11.10 -2.24 2.19
CA ALA A 36 12.56 -2.26 2.21
C ALA A 36 13.10 -2.81 3.55
N ARG A 37 12.56 -2.33 4.68
CA ARG A 37 12.91 -2.84 6.01
C ARG A 37 12.59 -4.32 6.19
N SER A 38 11.44 -4.78 5.70
CA SER A 38 11.07 -6.20 5.76
C SER A 38 12.01 -7.07 4.92
N SER A 39 12.41 -6.63 3.72
CA SER A 39 13.38 -7.37 2.90
C SER A 39 14.72 -7.53 3.61
N VAL A 40 15.19 -6.49 4.29
CA VAL A 40 16.43 -6.55 5.10
C VAL A 40 16.26 -7.46 6.31
N ALA A 41 15.16 -7.34 7.05
CA ALA A 41 14.89 -8.15 8.24
C ALA A 41 14.78 -9.66 7.92
N LEU A 42 14.29 -10.01 6.74
CA LEU A 42 14.23 -11.38 6.24
C LEU A 42 15.56 -11.88 5.64
N GLY A 43 16.58 -11.02 5.56
CA GLY A 43 17.87 -11.35 4.97
C GLY A 43 17.84 -11.53 3.45
N LEU A 44 16.81 -11.03 2.78
CA LEU A 44 16.67 -11.11 1.32
C LEU A 44 17.59 -10.11 0.61
N LEU A 45 17.83 -8.96 1.23
CA LEU A 45 18.68 -7.88 0.74
C LEU A 45 19.52 -7.33 1.88
N THR A 46 20.70 -6.82 1.55
CA THR A 46 21.44 -5.92 2.44
C THR A 46 20.76 -4.54 2.50
N PRO A 47 21.00 -3.72 3.54
CA PRO A 47 20.47 -2.37 3.62
C PRO A 47 20.77 -1.49 2.40
N ASP A 48 21.99 -1.60 1.85
CA ASP A 48 22.40 -0.84 0.66
C ASP A 48 21.65 -1.30 -0.60
N GLU A 49 21.50 -2.61 -0.81
CA GLU A 49 20.72 -3.15 -1.93
C GLU A 49 19.23 -2.77 -1.83
N ALA A 50 18.68 -2.74 -0.62
CA ALA A 50 17.31 -2.29 -0.40
C ALA A 50 17.15 -0.78 -0.65
N ALA A 51 18.15 0.04 -0.30
CA ALA A 51 18.15 1.47 -0.59
C ALA A 51 18.05 1.73 -2.10
N GLU A 52 18.87 1.05 -2.88
CA GLU A 52 18.87 1.15 -4.34
C GLU A 52 17.58 0.60 -4.96
N ALA A 53 17.14 -0.59 -4.55
CA ALA A 53 15.99 -1.28 -5.15
C ALA A 53 14.67 -0.52 -4.95
N TYR A 54 14.49 0.14 -3.81
CA TYR A 54 13.23 0.82 -3.46
C TYR A 54 13.29 2.35 -3.62
N GLY A 55 14.45 2.92 -3.99
CA GLY A 55 14.66 4.38 -4.01
C GLY A 55 14.61 4.99 -2.60
N ILE A 56 14.95 4.17 -1.62
CA ILE A 56 15.06 4.33 -0.18
C ILE A 56 16.32 5.07 0.34
N PRO A 57 16.33 6.23 1.02
CA PRO A 57 17.55 6.62 1.75
C PRO A 57 17.94 5.54 2.77
N LEU A 58 19.22 5.15 2.81
CA LEU A 58 19.72 4.09 3.69
C LEU A 58 19.39 4.36 5.17
N GLU A 59 19.43 5.62 5.58
CA GLU A 59 19.05 6.08 6.90
C GLU A 59 17.59 5.77 7.25
N GLU A 60 16.66 5.83 6.30
CA GLU A 60 15.26 5.48 6.52
C GLU A 60 15.07 3.96 6.69
N ILE A 61 15.94 3.14 6.10
CA ILE A 61 15.89 1.68 6.22
C ILE A 61 16.50 1.22 7.56
N THR A 62 17.61 1.85 7.95
CA THR A 62 18.38 1.48 9.15
C THR A 62 17.91 2.17 10.42
N ALA A 63 17.15 3.27 10.32
CA ALA A 63 16.52 3.89 11.46
C ALA A 63 15.55 2.89 12.12
N SER A 64 15.77 2.60 13.41
CA SER A 64 14.76 1.98 14.28
C SER A 64 13.55 2.91 14.40
N GLY A 65 12.66 2.88 13.42
CA GLY A 65 11.33 3.45 13.53
C GLY A 65 10.40 2.51 14.30
N PRO A 66 9.28 3.02 14.83
CA PRO A 66 8.31 2.19 15.52
C PRO A 66 7.90 1.03 14.61
N ASP A 67 8.10 -0.18 15.11
CA ASP A 67 7.63 -1.41 14.50
C ASP A 67 6.11 -1.28 14.33
N PRO A 68 5.54 -1.31 13.10
CA PRO A 68 4.11 -1.07 12.89
C PRO A 68 3.20 -2.19 13.44
N GLY A 69 3.72 -3.05 14.34
CA GLY A 69 3.03 -4.20 14.91
C GLY A 69 3.26 -4.44 16.42
N LYS A 70 3.73 -3.46 17.20
CA LYS A 70 3.81 -3.58 18.67
C LYS A 70 3.27 -2.39 19.43
#